data_AF-A0A959T992-F1
#
_entry.id   AF-A0A959T992-F1
#
_cell.length_a   1.000
_cell.length_b   1.000
_cell.length_c   1.000
_cell.angle_alpha   90.00
_cell.angle_beta   90.00
_cell.angle_gamma   90.00
#
_symmetry.space_group_name_H-M   'P 1'
#
loop_
_entity.id
_entity.type
_entity.pdbx_description
1 polymer ?
#
loop_
_entity_poly.entity_id
_entity_poly.type
_entity_poly.pdbx_seq_one_letter_code
_entity_poly.pdbx_strand_id
1 'polypeptide(L)' 'PEDEFMATGGRKGQHTEHLGHMLGEMQFLQRAHPGAQW' A
#
# COMPACT_ATOMS: atom_id res chain seq x y z
N PRO A 1 -21.28 18.29 7.47
CA PRO A 1 -21.39 17.24 6.44
C PRO A 1 -22.11 16.02 7.04
N GLU A 2 -23.31 15.73 6.54
CA GLU A 2 -24.01 14.46 6.82
C GLU A 2 -23.62 13.48 5.71
N ASP A 3 -22.50 12.80 5.88
CA ASP A 3 -22.08 11.73 4.98
C ASP A 3 -21.41 10.64 5.82
N GLU A 4 -22.14 9.54 6.03
CA GLU A 4 -21.76 8.41 6.90
C GLU A 4 -20.99 7.31 6.15
N PHE A 5 -20.44 7.59 4.97
CA PHE A 5 -19.61 6.60 4.29
C PHE A 5 -18.20 6.56 4.90
N MET A 6 -17.92 5.49 5.63
CA MET A 6 -16.60 5.20 6.17
C MET A 6 -15.93 4.13 5.30
N ALA A 7 -14.77 4.45 4.71
CA ALA A 7 -13.98 3.47 3.98
C ALA A 7 -13.60 2.28 4.90
N THR A 8 -13.81 1.06 4.41
CA THR A 8 -13.51 -0.18 5.15
C THR A 8 -12.58 -1.09 4.35
N GLY A 9 -12.20 -2.25 4.90
CA GLY A 9 -11.45 -3.26 4.16
C GLY A 9 -9.91 -3.15 4.24
N GLY A 10 -9.35 -1.98 4.52
CA GLY A 10 -7.89 -1.80 4.57
C GLY A 10 -7.16 -2.73 5.55
N ARG A 11 -7.73 -2.98 6.73
CA ARG A 11 -7.19 -3.96 7.70
C ARG A 11 -7.34 -5.43 7.27
N LYS A 12 -8.15 -5.70 6.25
CA LYS A 12 -8.34 -7.03 5.63
C LYS A 12 -7.56 -7.15 4.30
N GLY A 13 -6.67 -6.21 3.99
CA GLY A 13 -5.91 -6.19 2.74
C GLY A 13 -6.70 -5.69 1.52
N GLN A 14 -7.92 -5.16 1.71
CA GLN A 14 -8.71 -4.57 0.63
C GLN A 14 -8.43 -3.07 0.58
N HIS A 15 -7.48 -2.70 -0.28
CA HIS A 15 -7.05 -1.32 -0.44
C HIS A 15 -7.60 -0.74 -1.74
N THR A 16 -7.60 0.59 -1.82
CA THR A 16 -7.83 1.28 -3.09
C THR A 16 -6.69 1.01 -4.07
N GLU A 17 -6.90 1.35 -5.33
CA GLU A 17 -5.90 1.26 -6.40
C GLU A 17 -4.58 1.99 -6.07
N HIS A 18 -4.62 3.02 -5.23
CA HIS A 18 -3.46 3.82 -4.87
C HIS A 18 -2.37 3.04 -4.13
N LEU A 19 -2.73 2.02 -3.33
CA LEU A 19 -1.72 1.28 -2.57
C LEU A 19 -0.75 0.54 -3.49
N GLY A 20 -1.21 0.02 -4.63
CA GLY A 20 -0.35 -0.66 -5.59
C GLY A 20 0.78 0.24 -6.10
N HIS A 21 0.46 1.49 -6.43
CA HIS A 21 1.44 2.48 -6.88
C HIS A 21 2.46 2.82 -5.78
N MET A 22 1.98 3.11 -4.56
CA MET A 22 2.86 3.42 -3.42
C MET A 22 3.83 2.28 -3.12
N LEU A 23 3.35 1.04 -3.07
CA LEU A 23 4.22 -0.11 -2.81
C LEU A 23 5.16 -0.40 -3.98
N GLY A 24 4.74 -0.12 -5.22
CA GLY A 24 5.60 -0.24 -6.40
C GLY A 24 6.86 0.62 -6.27
N GLU A 25 6.70 1.88 -5.89
CA GLU A 25 7.82 2.81 -5.67
C GLU A 25 8.62 2.45 -4.41
N MET A 26 7.93 2.25 -3.28
CA MET A 26 8.58 2.01 -1.98
C MET A 26 9.40 0.72 -1.96
N GLN A 27 8.92 -0.33 -2.63
CA GLN A 27 9.54 -1.66 -2.55
C GLN A 27 10.47 -1.95 -3.73
N PHE A 28 10.68 -1.01 -4.66
CA PHE A 28 11.52 -1.25 -5.84
C PHE A 28 12.93 -1.73 -5.47
N LEU A 29 13.67 -0.95 -4.67
CA LEU A 29 15.07 -1.27 -4.33
C LEU A 29 15.19 -2.58 -3.54
N GLN A 30 14.29 -2.80 -2.59
CA GLN A 30 14.28 -4.01 -1.74
C GLN A 30 13.92 -5.27 -2.53
N ARG A 31 13.03 -5.18 -3.53
CA ARG A 31 12.71 -6.30 -4.43
C ARG A 31 13.84 -6.58 -5.42
N ALA A 32 14.54 -5.53 -5.87
CA ALA A 32 15.68 -5.66 -6.77
C ALA A 32 16.93 -6.24 -6.08
N HIS A 33 17.14 -5.93 -4.79
CA HIS A 33 18.28 -6.41 -4.01
C HIS A 33 17.86 -7.09 -2.69
N PRO A 34 17.29 -8.31 -2.75
CA PRO A 34 16.87 -9.01 -1.55
C PRO A 34 18.04 -9.32 -0.60
N GLY A 35 17.87 -9.03 0.69
CA GLY A 35 18.86 -9.36 1.73
C GLY A 35 20.07 -8.41 1.82
N ALA A 36 20.10 -7.34 1.01
CA ALA A 36 21.14 -6.32 1.12
C ALA A 36 21.03 -5.56 2.46
N GLN A 37 22.19 -5.20 3.03
CA GLN A 37 22.28 -4.37 4.23
C GLN A 37 22.63 -2.94 3.82
N TRP A 38 21.89 -1.98 4.38
CA TRP A 38 22.01 -0.55 4.13
C TRP A 38 21.96 0.22 5.44
#